data_AF-A0A959V9L8-F1
#
_entry.id   AF-A0A959V9L8-F1
#
_cell.length_a   1.000
_cell.length_b   1.000
_cell.length_c   1.000
_cell.angle_alpha   90.00
_cell.angle_beta   90.00
_cell.angle_gamma   90.00
#
_symmetry.space_group_name_H-M   'P 1'
#
loop_
_entity.id
_entity.type
_entity.pdbx_description
1 polymer ?
#
loop_
_entity_poly.entity_id
_entity_poly.type
_entity_poly.pdbx_seq_one_letter_code
_entity_poly.pdbx_strand_id
1 'polypeptide(L)'
;MSLRLFYSVCPVLKHRLKKEGNESVTICNQLKMPSFDGKYYKTDVADTEQLLRLIQSIPSKKAEPFKKWLAKVGAERIEETEDPEKAFDRAMQTYLKKGYSKEWINQRLKSIEVRKELTDEWDSRGVRK
;
A
#
# COMPACT_ATOMS: atom_id res chain seq x y z
N MET A 1 5.14 -15.30 -2.13
CA MET A 1 5.22 -14.52 -3.39
C MET A 1 5.01 -13.05 -3.04
N SER A 2 6.10 -12.29 -2.86
CA SER A 2 6.01 -10.87 -2.50
C SER A 2 5.60 -10.08 -3.76
N LEU A 3 4.38 -9.55 -3.77
CA LEU A 3 3.89 -8.64 -4.81
C LEU A 3 4.67 -7.32 -4.68
N ARG A 4 5.87 -7.25 -5.29
CA ARG A 4 6.54 -5.97 -5.52
C ARG A 4 5.77 -5.24 -6.61
N LEU A 5 4.97 -4.27 -6.20
CA LEU A 5 4.33 -3.32 -7.11
C LEU A 5 5.41 -2.41 -7.69
N PHE A 6 5.70 -2.57 -8.98
CA PHE A 6 6.64 -1.72 -9.71
C PHE A 6 5.87 -0.64 -10.45
N TYR A 7 6.15 0.62 -10.14
CA TYR A 7 5.51 1.77 -10.78
C TYR A 7 6.44 2.37 -11.84
N SER A 8 5.91 2.69 -13.03
CA SER A 8 6.69 3.36 -14.07
C SER A 8 6.88 4.84 -13.76
N VAL A 9 8.11 5.34 -13.93
CA VAL A 9 8.46 6.75 -13.69
C VAL A 9 8.50 7.52 -15.01
N CYS A 10 7.87 8.71 -15.02
CA CYS A 10 7.82 9.57 -16.21
C CYS A 10 9.21 10.17 -16.57
N PRO A 11 9.66 10.10 -17.83
CA PRO A 11 10.95 10.66 -18.28
C PRO A 11 11.10 12.17 -18.03
N VAL A 12 10.00 12.93 -18.11
CA VAL A 12 10.00 14.39 -17.86
C VAL A 12 10.27 14.69 -16.39
N LEU A 13 9.71 13.88 -15.48
CA LEU A 13 9.95 14.00 -14.05
C LEU A 13 11.41 13.69 -13.72
N LYS A 14 11.95 12.62 -14.30
CA LYS A 14 13.37 12.23 -14.20
C LYS A 14 14.31 13.36 -14.58
N HIS A 15 14.04 14.04 -15.69
CA HIS A 15 14.88 15.16 -16.15
C HIS A 15 14.82 16.38 -15.23
N ARG A 16 13.63 16.75 -14.74
CA ARG A 16 13.45 17.87 -13.81
C ARG A 16 14.16 17.63 -12.48
N LEU A 17 14.01 16.44 -11.92
CA LEU A 17 14.63 16.07 -10.66
C LEU A 17 16.17 16.01 -10.75
N LYS A 18 16.73 15.55 -11.87
CA LYS A 18 18.19 15.65 -12.13
C LYS A 18 18.67 17.09 -12.17
N LYS A 19 17.89 18.01 -12.77
CA LYS A 19 18.21 19.44 -12.83
C LYS A 19 18.15 20.11 -11.45
N GLU A 20 17.29 19.61 -10.56
CA GLU A 20 17.17 20.04 -9.17
C GLU A 20 18.25 19.41 -8.25
N GLY A 21 19.16 18.59 -8.78
CA GLY A 21 20.23 17.94 -8.01
C GLY A 21 19.76 16.77 -7.14
N ASN A 22 18.57 16.23 -7.42
CA ASN A 22 17.97 15.18 -6.61
C ASN A 22 18.53 13.79 -6.98
N GLU A 23 19.36 13.24 -6.09
CA GLU A 23 20.05 11.95 -6.29
C GLU A 23 19.12 10.74 -6.30
N SER A 24 17.89 10.87 -5.79
CA SER A 24 16.91 9.77 -5.74
C SER A 24 16.45 9.27 -7.12
N VAL A 25 16.71 10.06 -8.17
CA VAL A 25 16.50 9.68 -9.58
C VAL A 25 17.45 8.58 -10.04
N THR A 26 18.61 8.46 -9.40
CA THR A 26 19.65 7.49 -9.74
C THR A 26 19.30 6.09 -9.23
N ILE A 27 18.32 5.98 -8.34
CA ILE A 27 17.95 4.75 -7.63
C ILE A 27 16.82 3.97 -8.38
N CYS A 28 16.25 4.53 -9.44
CA CYS A 28 15.25 3.83 -10.26
C CYS A 28 15.91 2.70 -11.07
N ASN A 29 15.43 1.47 -10.91
CA ASN A 29 15.89 0.31 -11.69
C ASN A 29 15.18 0.26 -13.04
N GLN A 30 15.83 -0.27 -14.08
CA GLN A 30 15.17 -0.48 -15.38
C GLN A 30 14.72 -1.91 -15.55
N LEU A 31 13.41 -2.12 -15.75
CA LEU A 31 12.83 -3.43 -16.03
C LEU A 31 12.26 -3.46 -17.45
N LYS A 32 12.34 -4.63 -18.10
CA LYS A 32 11.64 -4.85 -19.38
C LYS A 32 10.14 -5.03 -19.11
N MET A 33 9.34 -4.06 -19.52
CA MET A 33 7.89 -4.07 -19.34
C MET A 33 7.20 -4.15 -20.71
N PRO A 34 6.06 -4.86 -20.81
CA PRO A 34 5.26 -4.87 -22.03
C PRO A 34 4.62 -3.50 -22.26
N SER A 35 4.71 -3.02 -23.50
CA SER A 35 4.05 -1.79 -23.96
C SER A 35 2.78 -2.13 -24.75
N PHE A 36 1.98 -1.11 -25.07
CA PHE A 36 0.70 -1.26 -25.79
C PHE A 36 0.84 -1.96 -27.15
N ASP A 37 2.02 -1.83 -27.78
CA ASP A 37 2.42 -2.49 -29.03
C ASP A 37 2.90 -3.95 -28.85
N GLY A 38 2.79 -4.51 -27.64
CA GLY A 38 3.17 -5.89 -27.33
C GLY A 38 4.69 -6.14 -27.24
N LYS A 39 5.51 -5.10 -27.48
CA LYS A 39 6.96 -5.16 -27.37
C LYS A 39 7.42 -4.83 -25.95
N TYR A 40 8.55 -5.41 -25.54
CA TYR A 40 9.16 -5.16 -24.24
C TYR A 40 10.18 -4.03 -24.33
N TYR A 41 9.97 -2.97 -23.56
CA TYR A 41 10.91 -1.85 -23.46
C TYR A 41 11.46 -1.73 -22.04
N LYS A 42 12.68 -1.21 -21.92
CA LYS A 42 13.25 -0.87 -20.62
C LYS A 42 12.54 0.37 -20.09
N THR A 43 11.80 0.20 -19.00
CA THR A 43 11.07 1.26 -18.32
C THR A 43 11.68 1.47 -16.93
N ASP A 44 11.88 2.73 -16.55
CA ASP A 44 12.31 3.06 -15.19
C ASP A 44 11.18 2.68 -14.21
N VAL A 45 11.50 1.80 -13.28
CA VAL A 45 10.59 1.33 -12.22
C VAL A 45 11.12 1.70 -10.86
N ALA A 46 10.21 2.06 -9.97
CA ALA A 46 10.48 2.31 -8.56
C ALA A 46 9.71 1.32 -7.68
N ASP A 47 10.36 0.89 -6.58
CA ASP A 47 9.66 0.22 -5.49
C ASP A 47 8.90 1.22 -4.60
N THR A 48 8.13 0.72 -3.65
CA THR A 48 7.29 1.57 -2.77
C THR A 48 8.13 2.52 -1.92
N GLU A 49 9.30 2.09 -1.42
CA GLU A 49 10.16 2.92 -0.59
C GLU A 49 10.79 4.05 -1.41
N GLN A 50 11.30 3.74 -2.60
CA GLN A 50 11.84 4.69 -3.56
C GLN A 50 10.80 5.73 -3.96
N LEU A 51 9.56 5.29 -4.20
CA LEU A 51 8.46 6.20 -4.53
C LEU A 51 8.13 7.15 -3.36
N LEU A 52 8.08 6.64 -2.13
CA LEU A 52 7.83 7.46 -0.94
C LEU A 52 8.96 8.48 -0.70
N ARG A 53 10.23 8.07 -0.86
CA ARG A 53 11.39 8.98 -0.79
C ARG A 53 11.32 10.07 -1.87
N LEU A 54 10.94 9.69 -3.09
CA LEU A 54 10.73 10.63 -4.19
C LEU A 54 9.66 11.66 -3.82
N ILE A 55 8.52 11.22 -3.29
CA ILE A 55 7.43 12.10 -2.86
C ILE A 55 7.91 13.09 -1.78
N GLN A 56 8.68 12.62 -0.80
CA GLN A 56 9.24 13.48 0.25
C GLN A 56 10.12 14.59 -0.32
N SER A 57 10.95 14.25 -1.30
CA SER A 57 11.94 15.16 -1.91
C SER A 57 11.37 16.30 -2.76
N ILE A 58 10.08 16.25 -3.16
CA ILE A 58 9.48 17.27 -4.03
C ILE A 58 9.20 18.56 -3.23
N PRO A 59 9.86 19.71 -3.51
CA PRO A 59 9.65 20.96 -2.77
C PRO A 59 8.44 21.79 -3.27
N SER A 60 7.56 21.19 -4.07
CA SER A 60 6.45 21.91 -4.72
C SER A 60 5.26 22.13 -3.78
N LYS A 61 4.76 23.36 -3.71
CA LYS A 61 3.51 23.71 -2.99
C LYS A 61 2.29 22.90 -3.49
N LYS A 62 2.31 22.42 -4.73
CA LYS A 62 1.24 21.57 -5.28
C LYS A 62 1.25 20.15 -4.71
N ALA A 63 2.40 19.67 -4.24
CA ALA A 63 2.53 18.36 -3.60
C ALA A 63 2.15 18.39 -2.11
N GLU A 64 2.04 19.58 -1.52
CA GLU A 64 1.77 19.76 -0.09
C GLU A 64 0.44 19.13 0.39
N PRO A 65 -0.70 19.26 -0.34
CA PRO A 65 -1.94 18.59 0.04
C PRO A 65 -1.78 17.06 0.07
N PHE A 66 -1.02 16.51 -0.88
CA PHE A 66 -0.77 15.08 -0.97
C PHE A 66 0.13 14.58 0.17
N LYS A 67 1.18 15.35 0.53
CA LYS A 67 2.04 15.05 1.68
C LYS A 67 1.25 15.05 3.00
N LYS A 68 0.38 16.04 3.20
CA LYS A 68 -0.51 16.10 4.37
C LYS A 68 -1.47 14.92 4.41
N TRP A 69 -2.02 14.53 3.28
CA TRP A 69 -2.86 13.34 3.19
C TRP A 69 -2.09 12.07 3.55
N LEU A 70 -0.87 11.88 3.03
CA LEU A 70 -0.01 10.74 3.42
C LEU A 70 0.31 10.74 4.91
N ALA A 71 0.63 11.89 5.48
CA ALA A 71 0.90 12.03 6.92
C ALA A 71 -0.33 11.66 7.75
N LYS A 72 -1.53 12.12 7.34
CA LYS A 72 -2.79 11.77 7.99
C LYS A 72 -3.07 10.26 7.94
N VAL A 73 -2.94 9.64 6.77
CA VAL A 73 -3.16 8.18 6.61
C VAL A 73 -2.13 7.39 7.42
N GLY A 74 -0.88 7.85 7.49
CA GLY A 74 0.15 7.25 8.33
C GLY A 74 -0.20 7.33 9.81
N ALA A 75 -0.64 8.50 10.29
CA ALA A 75 -1.08 8.69 11.66
C ALA A 75 -2.29 7.81 12.01
N GLU A 76 -3.30 7.74 11.15
CA GLU A 76 -4.45 6.85 11.32
C GLU A 76 -4.01 5.38 11.52
N ARG A 77 -2.97 4.92 10.80
CA ARG A 77 -2.47 3.55 10.94
C ARG A 77 -1.70 3.29 12.22
N ILE A 78 -0.96 4.29 12.71
CA ILE A 78 -0.28 4.21 14.00
C ILE A 78 -1.34 4.12 15.11
N GLU A 79 -2.34 5.00 15.06
CA GLU A 79 -3.46 4.98 16.02
C GLU A 79 -4.25 3.66 15.97
N GLU A 80 -4.50 3.09 14.78
CA GLU A 80 -5.15 1.76 14.64
C GLU A 80 -4.29 0.61 15.21
N THR A 81 -2.96 0.78 15.26
CA THR A 81 -2.05 -0.23 15.82
C THR A 81 -1.99 -0.13 17.33
N GLU A 82 -2.05 1.09 17.87
CA GLU A 82 -2.08 1.37 19.31
C GLU A 82 -3.44 1.02 19.92
N ASP A 83 -4.53 1.27 19.20
CA ASP A 83 -5.91 1.02 19.62
C ASP A 83 -6.61 0.04 18.65
N PRO A 84 -6.61 -1.27 18.98
CA PRO A 84 -7.24 -2.29 18.14
C PRO A 84 -8.77 -2.14 18.06
N GLU A 85 -9.43 -1.42 18.97
CA GLU A 85 -10.88 -1.18 18.89
C GLU A 85 -11.21 -0.22 17.73
N LYS A 86 -10.39 0.80 17.49
CA LYS A 86 -10.53 1.69 16.32
C LYS A 86 -10.43 0.92 14.99
N ALA A 87 -9.55 -0.07 14.92
CA ALA A 87 -9.42 -0.91 13.73
C ALA A 87 -10.73 -1.69 13.45
N PHE A 88 -11.40 -2.16 14.50
CA PHE A 88 -12.69 -2.83 14.41
C PHE A 88 -13.80 -1.89 13.93
N ASP A 89 -13.92 -0.70 14.52
CA ASP A 89 -14.91 0.30 14.13
C ASP A 89 -14.75 0.73 12.67
N ARG A 90 -13.50 0.93 12.22
CA ARG A 90 -13.20 1.22 10.82
C ARG A 90 -13.60 0.06 9.89
N ALA A 91 -13.32 -1.18 10.28
CA ALA A 91 -13.72 -2.35 9.51
C ALA A 91 -15.25 -2.42 9.38
N MET A 92 -15.97 -2.21 10.49
CA MET A 92 -17.43 -2.13 10.52
C MET A 92 -17.97 -1.05 9.58
N GLN A 93 -17.45 0.19 9.66
CA GLN A 93 -17.82 1.28 8.76
C GLN A 93 -17.53 0.95 7.29
N THR A 94 -16.43 0.24 7.01
CA THR A 94 -16.07 -0.15 5.65
C THR A 94 -17.09 -1.13 5.07
N TYR A 95 -17.55 -2.11 5.85
CA TYR A 95 -18.60 -3.03 5.42
C TYR A 95 -19.96 -2.34 5.27
N LEU A 96 -20.31 -1.42 6.17
CA LEU A 96 -21.53 -0.63 6.03
C LEU A 96 -21.52 0.21 4.75
N LYS A 97 -20.39 0.85 4.41
CA LYS A 97 -20.22 1.61 3.15
C LYS A 97 -20.33 0.73 1.90
N LYS A 98 -20.02 -0.56 2.01
CA LYS A 98 -20.22 -1.55 0.93
C LYS A 98 -21.67 -2.04 0.82
N GLY A 99 -22.57 -1.59 1.70
CA GLY A 99 -23.99 -1.93 1.68
C GLY A 99 -24.37 -3.20 2.44
N TYR A 100 -23.48 -3.74 3.27
CA TYR A 100 -23.80 -4.91 4.11
C TYR A 100 -24.58 -4.49 5.36
N SER A 101 -25.50 -5.35 5.81
CA SER A 101 -26.24 -5.13 7.06
C SER A 101 -25.37 -5.42 8.29
N LYS A 102 -25.72 -4.84 9.44
CA LYS A 102 -24.98 -5.08 10.70
C LYS A 102 -25.01 -6.55 11.10
N GLU A 103 -26.14 -7.22 10.87
CA GLU A 103 -26.33 -8.65 11.15
C GLU A 103 -25.38 -9.50 10.31
N TRP A 104 -25.24 -9.17 9.02
CA TRP A 104 -24.30 -9.85 8.13
C TRP A 104 -22.85 -9.68 8.60
N ILE A 105 -22.48 -8.47 9.04
CA ILE A 105 -21.13 -8.19 9.55
C ILE A 105 -20.87 -8.98 10.83
N ASN A 106 -21.82 -9.02 11.75
CA ASN A 106 -21.72 -9.80 12.99
C ASN A 106 -21.60 -11.31 12.71
N GLN A 107 -22.38 -11.85 11.77
CA GLN A 107 -22.25 -13.24 11.34
C GLN A 107 -20.87 -13.50 10.71
N ARG A 108 -20.36 -12.56 9.92
CA ARG A 108 -19.04 -12.67 9.30
C ARG A 108 -17.92 -12.72 10.33
N LEU A 109 -18.02 -11.93 11.40
CA LEU A 109 -17.06 -11.92 12.50
C LEU A 109 -17.04 -13.25 13.25
N LYS A 110 -18.22 -13.80 13.59
CA LYS A 110 -18.33 -15.14 14.21
C LYS A 110 -17.73 -16.24 13.33
N SER A 111 -17.94 -16.17 12.01
CA SER A 111 -17.33 -17.13 11.08
C SER A 111 -15.81 -17.00 10.98
N ILE A 112 -15.24 -15.81 11.22
CA ILE A 112 -13.79 -15.63 11.28
C ILE A 112 -13.23 -16.24 12.57
N GLU A 113 -13.90 -16.02 13.70
CA GLU A 113 -13.56 -16.60 15.00
C GLU A 113 -13.48 -18.12 14.95
N VAL A 114 -14.54 -18.80 14.49
CA VAL A 114 -14.57 -20.27 14.35
C VAL A 114 -13.44 -20.79 13.45
N ARG A 115 -13.13 -20.09 12.36
CA ARG A 115 -12.01 -20.50 11.47
C ARG A 115 -10.65 -20.30 12.12
N LYS A 116 -10.51 -19.25 12.93
CA LYS A 116 -9.28 -19.00 13.68
C LYS A 116 -9.07 -20.08 14.73
N GLU A 117 -10.10 -20.42 15.51
CA GLU A 117 -10.07 -21.53 16.47
C GLU A 117 -9.64 -22.85 15.81
N LEU A 118 -10.22 -23.20 14.66
CA LEU A 118 -9.83 -24.40 13.91
C LEU A 118 -8.37 -24.34 13.42
N THR A 119 -7.89 -23.15 13.02
CA THR A 119 -6.50 -22.97 12.58
C THR A 119 -5.53 -23.08 13.76
N ASP A 120 -5.88 -22.47 14.90
CA ASP A 120 -5.11 -22.50 16.14
C ASP A 120 -5.02 -23.94 16.69
N GLU A 121 -6.09 -24.74 16.59
CA GLU A 121 -6.10 -26.17 16.90
C GLU A 121 -5.20 -27.00 15.96
N TRP A 122 -5.13 -26.67 14.68
CA TRP A 122 -4.24 -27.36 13.73
C TRP A 122 -2.77 -27.02 13.99
N ASP A 123 -2.48 -25.75 14.27
CA ASP A 123 -1.14 -25.28 14.64
C ASP A 123 -0.69 -25.91 15.98
N SER A 124 -1.57 -26.00 16.99
CA SER A 124 -1.26 -26.63 18.28
C SER A 124 -0.97 -28.12 18.14
N ARG A 125 -1.63 -28.80 17.19
CA ARG A 125 -1.38 -30.20 16.82
C ARG A 125 -0.18 -30.38 15.88
N GLY A 126 0.54 -29.30 15.57
CA GLY A 126 1.77 -29.33 14.76
C GLY A 126 1.54 -29.59 13.28
N VAL A 127 0.32 -29.42 12.77
CA VAL A 127 0.01 -29.59 11.35
C VAL A 127 0.56 -28.38 10.60
N ARG A 128 1.72 -28.54 9.95
CA ARG A 128 2.32 -27.49 9.11
C ARG A 128 1.62 -27.42 7.75
N LYS A 129 1.35 -26.19 7.30
CA LYS A 129 0.84 -25.85 5.96
C LYS A 129 1.72 -26.36 4.82
#